data_AF-B7KDZ5-F1
#
_entry.id   AF-B7KDZ5-F1
#
_cell.length_a   1.000
_cell.length_b   1.000
_cell.length_c   1.000
_cell.angle_alpha   90.00
_cell.angle_beta   90.00
_cell.angle_gamma   90.00
#
_symmetry.space_group_name_H-M   'P 1'
#
loop_
_entity.id
_entity.type
_entity.pdbx_description
1 polymer ?
#
loop_
_entity_poly.entity_id
_entity_poly.type
_entity_poly.pdbx_seq_one_letter_code
_entity_poly.pdbx_strand_id
1 'polypeptide(L)'
;MSIRQTSTMIVLLTLCIGGSLVLGQPLFKNNRQTLFNSQQLLAQNSQSPRRISQREKPEGGRILQELNLTEQQKQQLEAIKQQYEGQIQPLRDNLKIVYQDLGQMMAGTASVPEIRAKHQELVNLRQQMGDLRFEGMLAMREILTPEQRNKFAQLMEQHRDKFHHRSDDPSLPNE
;
A
#
# COMPACT_ATOMS: atom_id res chain seq x y z
N MET A 1 -24.87 27.47 -46.91
CA MET A 1 -25.58 28.63 -46.33
C MET A 1 -25.80 28.30 -44.86
N SER A 2 -24.99 28.92 -44.00
CA SER A 2 -24.75 28.51 -42.63
C SER A 2 -25.62 29.34 -41.70
N ILE A 3 -26.51 28.71 -40.93
CA ILE A 3 -27.21 29.39 -39.82
C ILE A 3 -27.05 28.54 -38.57
N ARG A 4 -26.18 29.05 -37.71
CA ARG A 4 -25.97 28.69 -36.31
C ARG A 4 -27.11 29.25 -35.49
N GLN A 5 -27.77 28.45 -34.65
CA GLN A 5 -28.32 28.92 -33.38
C GLN A 5 -28.30 27.75 -32.36
N THR A 6 -27.28 27.74 -31.53
CA THR A 6 -27.21 26.98 -30.27
C THR A 6 -28.01 27.74 -29.22
N SER A 7 -29.09 27.15 -28.70
CA SER A 7 -29.79 27.68 -27.53
C SER A 7 -29.81 26.61 -26.44
N THR A 8 -28.87 26.73 -25.51
CA THR A 8 -28.77 25.96 -24.29
C THR A 8 -29.88 26.37 -23.33
N MET A 9 -30.86 25.51 -23.09
CA MET A 9 -31.83 25.67 -22.01
C MET A 9 -31.44 24.79 -20.83
N ILE A 10 -30.70 25.39 -19.88
CA ILE A 10 -30.45 24.85 -18.55
C ILE A 10 -31.77 24.89 -17.79
N VAL A 11 -32.41 23.73 -17.62
CA VAL A 11 -33.57 23.57 -16.73
C VAL A 11 -33.09 22.92 -15.45
N LEU A 12 -32.74 23.75 -14.48
CA LEU A 12 -32.55 23.35 -13.08
C LEU A 12 -33.93 23.26 -12.42
N LEU A 13 -34.48 22.05 -12.34
CA LEU A 13 -35.65 21.76 -11.51
C LEU A 13 -35.21 20.94 -10.29
N THR A 14 -34.71 21.62 -9.27
CA THR A 14 -34.47 21.05 -7.94
C THR A 14 -35.80 20.85 -7.21
N LEU A 15 -36.30 19.62 -7.21
CA LEU A 15 -37.45 19.22 -6.41
C LEU A 15 -36.97 18.91 -4.97
N CYS A 16 -37.17 19.86 -4.06
CA CYS A 16 -37.00 19.65 -2.63
C CYS A 16 -38.25 19.00 -2.04
N ILE A 17 -38.13 17.72 -1.64
CA ILE A 17 -38.99 17.04 -0.66
C ILE A 17 -38.00 16.18 0.15
N GLY A 18 -37.83 16.26 1.47
CA GLY A 18 -38.71 16.70 2.53
C GLY A 18 -38.80 15.57 3.56
N GLY A 19 -37.97 15.65 4.62
CA GLY A 19 -38.26 15.06 5.94
C GLY A 19 -37.86 13.61 6.21
N SER A 20 -36.79 13.40 6.98
CA SER A 20 -36.85 12.89 8.38
C SER A 20 -35.44 12.75 8.94
N LEU A 21 -35.15 13.56 9.97
CA LEU A 21 -33.98 13.41 10.83
C LEU A 21 -34.15 12.13 11.68
N VAL A 22 -33.35 11.11 11.43
CA VAL A 22 -33.18 9.99 12.36
C VAL A 22 -32.13 10.40 13.39
N LEU A 23 -32.60 10.87 14.55
CA LEU A 23 -31.76 11.05 15.75
C LEU A 23 -31.53 9.67 16.39
N GLY A 24 -30.53 8.94 15.89
CA GLY A 24 -30.00 7.75 16.55
C GLY A 24 -29.10 8.15 17.72
N GLN A 25 -29.53 7.81 18.93
CA GLN A 25 -28.81 8.05 20.18
C GLN A 25 -27.60 7.10 20.31
N PRO A 26 -26.41 7.55 20.77
CA PRO A 26 -25.36 6.63 21.16
C PRO A 26 -25.71 6.01 22.52
N LEU A 27 -26.12 4.75 22.50
CA LEU A 27 -26.15 3.90 23.68
C LEU A 27 -24.70 3.57 24.10
N PHE A 28 -24.49 3.68 25.42
CA PHE A 28 -23.29 3.30 26.19
C PHE A 28 -22.18 4.35 26.34
N LYS A 29 -22.42 5.24 27.30
CA LYS A 29 -21.38 5.80 28.19
C LYS A 29 -20.76 4.66 29.00
N ASN A 30 -19.45 4.44 28.89
CA ASN A 30 -18.71 3.72 29.93
C ASN A 30 -17.62 4.61 30.54
N ASN A 31 -18.07 5.22 31.63
CA ASN A 31 -17.37 5.63 32.84
C ASN A 31 -15.83 5.50 32.87
N ARG A 32 -15.13 6.62 32.65
CA ARG A 32 -13.83 6.87 33.29
C ARG A 32 -14.10 7.52 34.64
N GLN A 33 -13.79 6.81 35.73
CA GLN A 33 -13.09 7.31 36.92
C GLN A 33 -13.30 6.34 38.09
N THR A 34 -12.28 5.55 38.41
CA THR A 34 -11.98 5.16 39.80
C THR A 34 -10.48 5.24 40.03
N LEU A 35 -10.13 6.29 40.78
CA LEU A 35 -9.18 6.32 41.89
C LEU A 35 -7.68 6.18 41.60
N PHE A 36 -7.04 7.34 41.70
CA PHE A 36 -5.66 7.53 42.08
C PHE A 36 -5.31 6.83 43.40
N ASN A 37 -4.08 6.33 43.44
CA ASN A 37 -3.09 6.46 44.52
C ASN A 37 -2.67 5.14 45.22
N SER A 38 -1.59 4.56 44.69
CA SER A 38 -0.54 3.95 45.51
C SER A 38 0.80 4.19 44.80
N GLN A 39 1.43 5.33 45.12
CA GLN A 39 2.89 5.46 45.21
C GLN A 39 3.42 4.27 46.04
N GLN A 40 4.53 3.59 45.76
CA GLN A 40 5.85 4.08 45.36
C GLN A 40 6.76 2.86 45.03
N LEU A 41 7.75 3.10 44.16
CA LEU A 41 9.11 2.54 44.14
C LEU A 41 9.30 1.06 43.72
N LEU A 42 9.85 0.88 42.51
CA LEU A 42 11.28 0.62 42.32
C LEU A 42 11.65 0.86 40.85
N ALA A 43 12.54 1.83 40.64
CA ALA A 43 13.21 2.04 39.37
C ALA A 43 14.27 0.94 39.17
N GLN A 44 14.15 0.13 38.11
CA GLN A 44 15.30 -0.53 37.50
C GLN A 44 15.12 -0.59 35.97
N ASN A 45 15.78 0.37 35.33
CA ASN A 45 16.67 0.16 34.21
C ASN A 45 16.44 -1.11 33.37
N SER A 46 15.73 -0.94 32.26
CA SER A 46 16.05 -1.63 31.01
C SER A 46 15.82 -0.64 29.89
N GLN A 47 16.67 0.39 29.83
CA GLN A 47 16.99 1.02 28.57
C GLN A 47 17.70 -0.04 27.71
N SER A 48 16.94 -0.97 27.15
CA SER A 48 17.38 -1.56 25.89
C SER A 48 17.28 -0.41 24.90
N PRO A 49 18.39 0.13 24.35
CA PRO A 49 18.26 0.99 23.21
C PRO A 49 17.52 0.16 22.18
N ARG A 50 16.25 0.51 21.89
CA ARG A 50 15.63 0.11 20.64
C ARG A 50 16.62 0.62 19.61
N ARG A 51 17.49 -0.28 19.13
CA ARG A 51 18.33 0.00 17.98
C ARG A 51 17.34 0.51 16.96
N ILE A 52 17.45 1.79 16.63
CA ILE A 52 16.91 2.32 15.41
C ILE A 52 17.67 1.51 14.36
N SER A 53 17.16 0.32 14.04
CA SER A 53 17.58 -0.42 12.87
C SER A 53 17.37 0.59 11.78
N GLN A 54 18.47 1.13 11.27
CA GLN A 54 18.47 2.03 10.13
C GLN A 54 17.55 1.36 9.14
N ARG A 55 16.37 1.97 8.92
CA ARG A 55 15.34 1.39 8.08
C ARG A 55 15.97 1.37 6.70
N GLU A 56 16.58 0.24 6.36
CA GLU A 56 17.30 0.07 5.12
C GLU A 56 16.34 0.50 4.03
N LYS A 57 16.77 1.48 3.22
CA LYS A 57 15.95 1.98 2.12
C LYS A 57 15.44 0.77 1.33
N PRO A 58 14.14 0.71 0.99
CA PRO A 58 13.59 -0.41 0.24
C PRO A 58 14.48 -0.70 -0.96
N GLU A 59 14.87 -1.95 -1.14
CA GLU A 59 15.94 -2.37 -2.06
C GLU A 59 15.76 -1.87 -3.50
N GLY A 60 14.51 -1.63 -3.93
CA GLY A 60 14.21 -1.04 -5.23
C GLY A 60 14.83 0.35 -5.47
N GLY A 61 15.12 1.11 -4.40
CA GLY A 61 15.83 2.38 -4.51
C GLY A 61 17.32 2.26 -4.81
N ARG A 62 17.93 1.07 -4.60
CA ARG A 62 19.36 0.83 -4.85
C ARG A 62 19.62 0.55 -6.33
N ILE A 63 18.73 -0.18 -7.01
CA ILE A 63 18.87 -0.55 -8.43
C ILE A 63 18.95 0.71 -9.32
N LEU A 64 18.13 1.73 -9.05
CA LEU A 64 18.12 2.97 -9.84
C LEU A 64 19.37 3.83 -9.65
N GLN A 65 20.06 3.71 -8.52
CA GLN A 65 21.30 4.46 -8.26
C GLN A 65 22.45 3.99 -9.16
N GLU A 66 22.38 2.76 -9.65
CA GLU A 66 23.43 2.16 -10.49
C GLU A 66 23.30 2.53 -11.98
N LEU A 67 22.25 3.25 -12.40
CA LEU A 67 21.95 3.54 -13.81
C LEU A 67 22.63 4.81 -14.37
N ASN A 68 23.53 5.46 -13.62
CA ASN A 68 24.20 6.70 -14.02
C ASN A 68 23.21 7.75 -14.58
N LEU A 69 22.12 7.97 -13.86
CA LEU A 69 21.02 8.84 -14.29
C LEU A 69 21.44 10.32 -14.26
N THR A 70 20.95 11.10 -15.24
CA THR A 70 21.05 12.56 -15.17
C THR A 70 20.16 13.11 -14.05
N GLU A 71 20.43 14.33 -13.56
CA GLU A 71 19.60 14.95 -12.52
C GLU A 71 18.13 15.11 -12.95
N GLN A 72 17.90 15.43 -14.24
CA GLN A 72 16.54 15.49 -14.79
C GLN A 72 15.86 14.13 -14.77
N GLN A 73 16.56 13.06 -15.18
CA GLN A 73 16.00 11.70 -15.13
C GLN A 73 15.68 11.28 -13.69
N LYS A 74 16.56 11.60 -12.72
CA LYS A 74 16.32 11.31 -11.30
C LYS A 74 15.05 11.97 -10.79
N GLN A 75 14.84 13.25 -11.10
CA GLN A 75 13.64 13.98 -10.69
C GLN A 75 12.36 13.36 -11.28
N GLN A 76 12.38 13.01 -12.57
CA GLN A 76 11.24 12.38 -13.24
C GLN A 76 10.93 10.99 -12.67
N LEU A 77 11.97 10.18 -12.41
CA LEU A 77 11.82 8.84 -11.83
C LEU A 77 11.33 8.90 -10.38
N GLU A 78 11.77 9.87 -9.59
CA GLU A 78 11.28 10.06 -8.22
C GLU A 78 9.80 10.46 -8.21
N ALA A 79 9.37 11.32 -9.15
CA ALA A 79 7.95 11.67 -9.29
C ALA A 79 7.09 10.46 -9.66
N ILE A 80 7.53 9.64 -10.62
CA ILE A 80 6.86 8.37 -10.96
C ILE A 80 6.78 7.46 -9.75
N LYS A 81 7.91 7.27 -9.06
CA LYS A 81 7.95 6.42 -7.86
C LYS A 81 6.94 6.88 -6.82
N GLN A 82 6.90 8.17 -6.50
CA GLN A 82 5.97 8.72 -5.51
C GLN A 82 4.51 8.53 -5.94
N GLN A 83 4.20 8.74 -7.23
CA GLN A 83 2.86 8.54 -7.77
C GLN A 83 2.37 7.10 -7.61
N TYR A 84 3.20 6.11 -7.98
CA TYR A 84 2.81 4.71 -7.90
C TYR A 84 2.90 4.16 -6.46
N GLU A 85 3.85 4.61 -5.65
CA GLU A 85 3.90 4.27 -4.22
C GLU A 85 2.64 4.76 -3.50
N GLY A 86 2.17 5.98 -3.80
CA GLY A 86 0.93 6.52 -3.23
C GLY A 86 -0.31 5.69 -3.55
N GLN A 87 -0.34 5.01 -4.69
CA GLN A 87 -1.44 4.12 -5.09
C GLN A 87 -1.27 2.69 -4.55
N ILE A 88 -0.04 2.19 -4.47
CA ILE A 88 0.27 0.84 -3.99
C ILE A 88 0.15 0.73 -2.47
N GLN A 89 0.52 1.78 -1.73
CA GLN A 89 0.53 1.74 -0.27
C GLN A 89 -0.83 1.38 0.36
N PRO A 90 -1.97 2.01 -0.02
CA PRO A 90 -3.27 1.61 0.53
C PRO A 90 -3.65 0.16 0.15
N LEU A 91 -3.28 -0.31 -1.05
CA LEU A 91 -3.53 -1.70 -1.46
C LEU A 91 -2.71 -2.68 -0.60
N ARG A 92 -1.47 -2.33 -0.25
CA ARG A 92 -0.64 -3.13 0.67
C ARG A 92 -1.22 -3.19 2.08
N ASP A 93 -1.71 -2.06 2.57
CA ASP A 93 -2.33 -2.00 3.90
C ASP A 93 -3.61 -2.87 3.94
N ASN A 94 -4.44 -2.79 2.91
CA ASN A 94 -5.61 -3.66 2.75
C ASN A 94 -5.23 -5.13 2.61
N LEU A 95 -4.19 -5.45 1.84
CA LEU A 95 -3.71 -6.83 1.68
C LEU A 95 -3.34 -7.45 3.03
N LYS A 96 -2.69 -6.67 3.91
CA LYS A 96 -2.33 -7.13 5.26
C LYS A 96 -3.56 -7.47 6.09
N ILE A 97 -4.58 -6.61 6.04
CA ILE A 97 -5.85 -6.84 6.74
C ILE A 97 -6.51 -8.12 6.22
N VAL A 98 -6.66 -8.25 4.89
CA VAL A 98 -7.28 -9.43 4.27
C VAL A 98 -6.53 -10.71 4.62
N TYR A 99 -5.20 -10.66 4.70
CA TYR A 99 -4.40 -11.82 5.09
C TYR A 99 -4.64 -12.23 6.55
N GLN A 100 -4.73 -11.26 7.46
CA GLN A 100 -5.04 -11.50 8.87
C GLN A 100 -6.45 -12.06 9.04
N ASP A 101 -7.44 -11.46 8.38
CA ASP A 101 -8.82 -11.92 8.39
C ASP A 101 -8.93 -13.35 7.86
N LEU A 102 -8.29 -13.65 6.74
CA LEU A 102 -8.30 -15.00 6.16
C LEU A 102 -7.72 -16.02 7.15
N GLY A 103 -6.62 -15.68 7.82
CA GLY A 103 -6.03 -16.52 8.88
C GLY A 103 -7.00 -16.78 10.05
N GLN A 104 -7.71 -15.76 10.51
CA GLN A 104 -8.73 -15.90 11.55
C GLN A 104 -9.93 -16.74 11.08
N MET A 105 -10.40 -16.53 9.85
CA MET A 105 -11.51 -17.27 9.27
C MET A 105 -11.19 -18.76 9.12
N MET A 106 -9.95 -19.10 8.76
CA MET A 106 -9.49 -20.49 8.65
C MET A 106 -9.46 -21.22 10.00
N ALA A 107 -9.15 -20.50 11.09
CA ALA A 107 -9.13 -21.07 12.44
C ALA A 107 -10.51 -21.03 13.14
N GLY A 108 -11.42 -20.19 12.66
CA GLY A 108 -12.72 -19.94 13.26
C GLY A 108 -13.85 -20.79 12.69
N THR A 109 -15.07 -20.25 12.78
CA THR A 109 -16.31 -20.91 12.34
C THR A 109 -16.84 -20.37 11.02
N ALA A 110 -16.02 -19.61 10.27
CA ALA A 110 -16.42 -19.05 8.99
C ALA A 110 -16.76 -20.17 8.00
N SER A 111 -17.80 -19.95 7.20
CA SER A 111 -18.22 -20.91 6.18
C SER A 111 -17.27 -20.92 4.99
N VAL A 112 -17.21 -22.05 4.28
CA VAL A 112 -16.38 -22.19 3.07
C VAL A 112 -16.68 -21.11 2.01
N PRO A 113 -17.94 -20.72 1.73
CA PRO A 113 -18.23 -19.61 0.81
C PRO A 113 -17.62 -18.27 1.25
N GLU A 114 -17.65 -17.95 2.54
CA GLU A 114 -17.07 -16.71 3.07
C GLU A 114 -15.54 -16.70 2.90
N ILE A 115 -14.88 -17.83 3.21
CA ILE A 115 -13.44 -17.98 3.04
C ILE A 115 -13.05 -17.80 1.57
N ARG A 116 -13.81 -18.39 0.63
CA ARG A 116 -13.58 -18.22 -0.81
C ARG A 116 -13.76 -16.76 -1.26
N ALA A 117 -14.78 -16.08 -0.76
CA ALA A 117 -15.00 -14.66 -1.06
C ALA A 117 -13.82 -13.81 -0.57
N LYS A 118 -13.33 -14.06 0.65
CA LYS A 118 -12.16 -13.36 1.20
C LYS A 118 -10.87 -13.66 0.44
N HIS A 119 -10.68 -14.89 -0.01
CA HIS A 119 -9.58 -15.25 -0.90
C HIS A 119 -9.67 -14.52 -2.25
N GLN A 120 -10.87 -14.35 -2.82
CA GLN A 120 -11.03 -13.60 -4.06
C GLN A 120 -10.65 -12.12 -3.88
N GLU A 121 -10.98 -11.52 -2.74
CA GLU A 121 -10.53 -10.17 -2.38
C GLU A 121 -9.00 -10.08 -2.38
N LEU A 122 -8.32 -11.07 -1.76
CA LEU A 122 -6.85 -11.16 -1.74
C LEU A 122 -6.27 -11.23 -3.17
N VAL A 123 -6.82 -12.07 -4.04
CA VAL A 123 -6.38 -12.22 -5.43
C VAL A 123 -6.53 -10.90 -6.19
N ASN A 124 -7.68 -10.24 -6.04
CA ASN A 124 -7.95 -8.97 -6.72
C ASN A 124 -6.98 -7.86 -6.29
N LEU A 125 -6.69 -7.75 -4.99
CA LEU A 125 -5.71 -6.78 -4.48
C LEU A 125 -4.30 -7.05 -5.02
N ARG A 126 -3.89 -8.31 -5.11
CA ARG A 126 -2.60 -8.70 -5.69
C ARG A 126 -2.52 -8.34 -7.17
N GLN A 127 -3.59 -8.59 -7.92
CA GLN A 127 -3.66 -8.23 -9.33
C GLN A 127 -3.50 -6.71 -9.52
N GLN A 128 -4.29 -5.91 -8.79
CA GLN A 128 -4.22 -4.45 -8.88
C GLN A 128 -2.83 -3.89 -8.57
N MET A 129 -2.16 -4.44 -7.54
CA MET A 129 -0.77 -4.06 -7.26
C MET A 129 0.20 -4.50 -8.37
N GLY A 130 -0.04 -5.66 -8.98
CA GLY A 130 0.73 -6.14 -10.13
C GLY A 130 0.61 -5.19 -11.32
N ASP A 131 -0.61 -4.79 -11.65
CA ASP A 131 -0.91 -3.85 -12.73
C ASP A 131 -0.24 -2.50 -12.49
N LEU A 132 -0.36 -1.93 -11.28
CA LEU A 132 0.30 -0.66 -10.92
C LEU A 132 1.83 -0.73 -11.01
N ARG A 133 2.44 -1.86 -10.62
CA ARG A 133 3.89 -2.06 -10.76
C ARG A 133 4.31 -2.15 -12.23
N PHE A 134 3.50 -2.81 -13.05
CA PHE A 134 3.74 -2.90 -14.48
C PHE A 134 3.66 -1.53 -15.15
N GLU A 135 2.62 -0.75 -14.87
CA GLU A 135 2.47 0.62 -15.38
C GLU A 135 3.62 1.53 -14.90
N GLY A 136 4.03 1.40 -13.63
CA GLY A 136 5.22 2.09 -13.12
C GLY A 136 6.49 1.73 -13.88
N MET A 137 6.69 0.45 -14.20
CA MET A 137 7.83 -0.01 -15.00
C MET A 137 7.81 0.58 -16.41
N LEU A 138 6.64 0.65 -17.06
CA LEU A 138 6.49 1.27 -18.38
C LEU A 138 6.82 2.76 -18.33
N ALA A 139 6.31 3.48 -17.34
CA ALA A 139 6.59 4.91 -17.17
C ALA A 139 8.09 5.17 -16.95
N MET A 140 8.77 4.32 -16.17
CA MET A 140 10.23 4.41 -16.00
C MET A 140 10.97 4.13 -17.31
N ARG A 141 10.52 3.12 -18.08
CA ARG A 141 11.12 2.77 -19.38
C ARG A 141 11.15 3.96 -20.33
N GLU A 142 10.11 4.80 -20.34
CA GLU A 142 10.03 5.99 -21.19
C GLU A 142 11.13 7.03 -20.91
N ILE A 143 11.61 7.12 -19.66
CA ILE A 143 12.67 8.06 -19.25
C ILE A 143 14.08 7.53 -19.53
N LEU A 144 14.25 6.21 -19.42
CA LEU A 144 15.56 5.57 -19.54
C LEU A 144 15.99 5.42 -21.01
N THR A 145 17.28 5.57 -21.28
CA THR A 145 17.88 5.27 -22.60
C THR A 145 17.89 3.76 -22.86
N PRO A 146 18.03 3.30 -24.12
CA PRO A 146 18.15 1.88 -24.44
C PRO A 146 19.26 1.16 -23.65
N GLU A 147 20.41 1.80 -23.49
CA GLU A 147 21.54 1.27 -22.72
C GLU A 147 21.21 1.14 -21.22
N GLN A 148 20.57 2.17 -20.64
CA GLN A 148 20.12 2.15 -19.25
C GLN A 148 19.05 1.07 -19.01
N ARG A 149 18.15 0.85 -19.98
CA ARG A 149 17.14 -0.23 -19.90
C ARG A 149 17.79 -1.61 -19.87
N ASN A 150 18.81 -1.84 -20.71
CA ASN A 150 19.55 -3.10 -20.71
C ASN A 150 20.27 -3.32 -19.38
N LYS A 151 20.92 -2.29 -18.84
CA LYS A 151 21.55 -2.37 -17.51
C LYS A 151 20.53 -2.63 -16.42
N PHE A 152 19.38 -1.95 -16.46
CA PHE A 152 18.29 -2.18 -15.51
C PHE A 152 17.79 -3.63 -15.54
N ALA A 153 17.60 -4.21 -16.73
CA ALA A 153 17.18 -5.61 -16.87
C ALA A 153 18.19 -6.58 -16.22
N GLN A 154 19.50 -6.36 -16.45
CA GLN A 154 20.56 -7.18 -15.84
C GLN A 154 20.56 -7.08 -14.31
N LEU A 155 20.40 -5.87 -13.76
CA LEU A 155 20.34 -5.67 -12.30
C LEU A 155 19.11 -6.36 -11.68
N MET A 156 17.96 -6.30 -12.38
CA MET A 156 16.73 -6.98 -11.93
C MET A 156 16.89 -8.50 -11.92
N GLU A 157 17.56 -9.07 -12.91
CA GLU A 157 17.86 -10.51 -12.97
C GLU A 157 18.78 -10.94 -11.82
N GLN A 158 19.90 -10.22 -11.62
CA GLN A 158 20.81 -10.48 -10.50
C GLN A 158 20.12 -10.41 -9.14
N HIS A 159 19.20 -9.46 -8.98
CA HIS A 159 18.45 -9.31 -7.74
C HIS A 159 17.48 -10.48 -7.53
N ARG A 160 16.81 -10.94 -8.59
CA ARG A 160 15.94 -12.12 -8.55
C ARG A 160 16.71 -13.37 -8.13
N ASP A 161 17.89 -13.58 -8.69
CA ASP A 161 18.71 -14.77 -8.39
C ASP A 161 19.18 -14.78 -6.94
N LYS A 162 19.55 -13.62 -6.37
CA LYS A 162 19.90 -13.51 -4.94
C LYS A 162 18.75 -13.90 -4.02
N PHE A 163 17.51 -13.57 -4.39
CA PHE A 163 16.33 -13.94 -3.62
C PHE A 163 15.99 -15.42 -3.71
N HIS A 164 16.14 -16.04 -4.89
CA HIS A 164 15.95 -17.48 -5.04
C HIS A 164 16.96 -18.27 -4.20
N HIS A 165 18.25 -17.92 -4.26
CA HIS A 165 19.28 -18.60 -3.47
C HIS A 165 19.04 -18.53 -1.96
N ARG A 166 18.48 -17.43 -1.45
CA ARG A 166 18.14 -17.29 -0.03
C ARG A 166 16.94 -18.15 0.40
N SER A 167 16.05 -18.46 -0.53
CA SER A 167 14.86 -19.29 -0.28
C SER A 167 15.18 -20.80 -0.31
N ASP A 168 16.27 -21.18 -0.99
CA ASP A 168 16.72 -22.57 -1.16
C ASP A 168 17.82 -22.98 -0.16
N ASP A 169 18.31 -22.07 0.69
CA ASP A 169 19.31 -22.37 1.72
C ASP A 169 18.64 -22.93 3.00
N PRO A 170 18.81 -24.23 3.33
CA PRO A 170 18.17 -24.87 4.49
C PRO A 170 18.72 -24.39 5.85
N SER A 171 19.75 -23.53 5.87
CA SER A 171 20.40 -23.08 7.10
C SER A 171 19.85 -21.76 7.68
N LEU A 172 18.93 -21.08 7.00
CA LEU A 172 18.35 -19.82 7.48
C LEU A 172 16.98 -20.03 8.14
N PRO A 173 16.74 -19.51 9.36
CA PRO A 173 15.44 -19.60 10.01
C PRO A 173 14.42 -18.75 9.24
N ASN A 174 13.24 -19.32 9.00
CA ASN A 174 12.08 -18.55 8.55
C ASN A 174 11.65 -17.62 9.70
N GLU A 175 11.93 -16.32 9.57
CA GLU A 175 11.46 -15.27 10.49
C GLU A 175 9.95 -15.03 10.39
#